data_AF-A0A972A336-F1
#
_entry.id   AF-A0A972A336-F1
#
_cell.length_a   1.000
_cell.length_b   1.000
_cell.length_c   1.000
_cell.angle_alpha   90.00
_cell.angle_beta   90.00
_cell.angle_gamma   90.00
#
_symmetry.space_group_name_H-M   'P 1'
#
loop_
_entity.id
_entity.type
_entity.pdbx_description
1 polymer ?
#
loop_
_entity_poly.entity_id
_entity_poly.type
_entity_poly.pdbx_seq_one_letter_code
_entity_poly.pdbx_strand_id
1 'polypeptide(L)' 'QAITYGADAFITGEAKYNDFFDVEGRILLAVVGHYESEICTKEIFFEIISRKFPTFALHKSAFDSNPVKYL' A
#
# COMPACT_ATOMS: atom_id res chain seq x y z
N GLN A 1 -3.69 7.65 -15.42
CA GLN A 1 -2.49 6.88 -15.85
C GLN A 1 -2.78 5.38 -15.95
N ALA A 2 -3.35 4.72 -14.93
CA ALA A 2 -3.68 3.28 -15.03
C ALA A 2 -4.56 2.93 -16.24
N ILE A 3 -5.65 3.67 -16.45
CA ILE A 3 -6.54 3.52 -17.61
C ILE A 3 -5.78 3.66 -18.94
N THR A 4 -4.90 4.66 -19.04
CA THR A 4 -4.13 4.90 -20.27
C THR A 4 -3.09 3.81 -20.55
N TYR A 5 -2.69 3.05 -19.53
CA TYR A 5 -1.85 1.86 -19.66
C TYR A 5 -2.67 0.58 -19.88
N GLY A 6 -3.99 0.67 -20.02
CA GLY A 6 -4.86 -0.47 -20.27
C GLY A 6 -5.08 -1.38 -19.07
N ALA A 7 -4.95 -0.87 -17.84
CA ALA A 7 -5.20 -1.65 -16.64
C ALA A 7 -6.70 -1.92 -16.44
N ASP A 8 -7.06 -3.15 -16.08
CA ASP A 8 -8.43 -3.55 -15.74
C ASP A 8 -8.82 -3.13 -14.31
N ALA A 9 -7.82 -3.02 -13.43
CA ALA A 9 -7.99 -2.63 -12.03
C ALA A 9 -6.88 -1.69 -11.56
N PHE A 10 -7.22 -0.78 -10.65
CA PHE A 10 -6.28 0.08 -9.94
C PHE A 10 -6.46 -0.12 -8.43
N ILE A 11 -5.43 -0.68 -7.80
CA ILE A 11 -5.39 -0.97 -6.37
C ILE A 11 -4.62 0.14 -5.67
N THR A 12 -5.20 0.73 -4.61
CA THR A 12 -4.62 1.84 -3.87
C THR A 12 -4.96 1.81 -2.38
N GLY A 13 -4.21 2.53 -1.56
CA GLY A 13 -4.43 2.66 -0.12
C GLY A 13 -5.52 3.67 0.25
N GLU A 14 -5.75 4.68 -0.58
CA GLU A 14 -6.80 5.68 -0.37
C GLU A 14 -7.52 6.04 -1.68
N ALA A 15 -8.80 6.37 -1.55
CA ALA A 15 -9.56 7.12 -2.54
C ALA A 15 -10.69 7.88 -1.83
N LYS A 16 -11.07 9.02 -2.38
CA LYS A 16 -12.25 9.80 -1.95
C LYS A 16 -13.49 9.26 -2.66
N TYR A 17 -14.65 9.58 -2.10
CA TYR A 17 -15.94 9.20 -2.67
C TYR A 17 -16.06 9.58 -4.16
N ASN A 18 -15.71 10.81 -4.53
CA ASN A 18 -15.81 11.28 -5.92
C ASN A 18 -14.86 10.55 -6.88
N ASP A 19 -13.73 10.03 -6.38
CA ASP A 19 -12.77 9.31 -7.23
C ASP A 19 -13.39 8.02 -7.81
N PHE A 20 -14.35 7.41 -7.09
CA PHE A 20 -15.11 6.26 -7.59
C PHE A 20 -16.03 6.63 -8.75
N PHE A 21 -16.68 7.79 -8.71
CA PHE A 21 -17.52 8.29 -9.80
C PHE A 21 -16.69 8.71 -10.99
N ASP A 22 -15.56 9.36 -10.74
CA ASP A 22 -14.67 9.78 -11.80
C ASP A 22 -14.28 8.58 -12.67
N VAL A 23 -14.00 7.42 -12.08
CA VAL A 23 -13.51 6.24 -12.82
C VAL A 23 -14.57 5.18 -13.13
N GLU A 24 -15.83 5.46 -12.82
CA GLU A 24 -16.96 4.53 -13.00
C GLU A 24 -17.04 4.02 -14.44
N GLY A 25 -17.18 2.70 -14.60
CA GLY A 25 -17.26 2.04 -15.91
C GLY A 25 -15.97 2.06 -16.74
N ARG A 26 -14.88 2.65 -16.23
CA ARG A 26 -13.60 2.76 -16.95
C ARG A 26 -12.53 1.82 -16.41
N ILE A 27 -12.50 1.58 -15.10
CA ILE A 27 -11.55 0.69 -14.42
C ILE A 27 -12.12 0.27 -13.07
N LEU A 28 -11.77 -0.92 -12.58
CA LEU A 28 -12.07 -1.30 -11.21
C LEU A 28 -11.17 -0.52 -10.24
N LEU A 29 -11.75 0.39 -9.46
CA LEU A 29 -11.04 1.05 -8.36
C LEU A 29 -11.18 0.23 -7.08
N ALA A 30 -10.05 -0.30 -6.58
CA ALA A 30 -9.99 -1.12 -5.37
C ALA A 30 -9.19 -0.42 -4.28
N VAL A 31 -9.85 0.01 -3.21
CA VAL A 31 -9.21 0.62 -2.05
C VAL A 31 -9.02 -0.43 -0.97
N VAL A 32 -7.77 -0.81 -0.69
CA VAL A 32 -7.44 -1.84 0.30
C VAL A 32 -7.11 -1.26 1.68
N GLY A 33 -6.86 0.05 1.75
CA GLY A 33 -6.43 0.74 2.96
C GLY A 33 -4.92 0.99 2.97
N HIS A 34 -4.51 2.18 3.40
CA HIS A 34 -3.11 2.60 3.43
C HIS A 34 -2.25 1.66 4.30
N TYR A 35 -2.78 1.27 5.46
CA TYR A 35 -2.09 0.37 6.37
C TYR A 35 -1.88 -1.01 5.72
N GLU A 36 -2.94 -1.60 5.18
CA GLU A 36 -2.92 -2.90 4.52
C GLU A 36 -2.00 -2.92 3.29
N SER A 37 -2.00 -1.85 2.50
CA SER A 37 -1.14 -1.75 1.31
C SER A 37 0.35 -1.62 1.63
N GLU A 38 0.71 -1.06 2.79
CA GLU A 38 2.08 -0.62 3.05
C GLU A 38 2.78 -1.35 4.20
N ILE A 39 2.08 -2.12 5.04
CA ILE A 39 2.66 -2.83 6.19
C ILE A 39 3.83 -3.76 5.80
N CYS A 40 3.83 -4.29 4.58
CA CYS A 40 4.89 -5.15 4.04
C CYS A 40 6.24 -4.43 3.89
N THR A 41 6.22 -3.10 3.74
CA THR A 41 7.38 -2.26 3.45
C THR A 41 8.46 -2.37 4.51
N LYS A 42 8.08 -2.54 5.78
CA LYS A 42 9.04 -2.74 6.87
C LYS A 42 9.88 -4.00 6.69
N GLU A 43 9.28 -5.08 6.21
CA GLU A 43 10.00 -6.33 5.96
C GLU A 43 10.93 -6.18 4.76
N ILE A 44 10.43 -5.58 3.67
CA ILE A 44 11.22 -5.32 2.45
C ILE A 44 12.46 -4.50 2.78
N PHE A 45 12.31 -3.38 3.51
CA PHE A 45 13.46 -2.58 3.90
C PHE A 45 14.37 -3.29 4.87
N PHE A 46 13.82 -4.05 5.82
CA PHE A 46 14.64 -4.81 6.75
C PHE A 46 15.57 -5.78 6.03
N GLU A 47 15.02 -6.52 5.05
CA GLU A 47 15.79 -7.46 4.23
C GLU A 47 16.86 -6.76 3.38
N ILE A 48 16.49 -5.69 2.68
CA ILE A 48 17.41 -4.94 1.81
C ILE A 48 18.56 -4.32 2.63
N ILE A 49 18.25 -3.67 3.74
CA ILE A 49 19.24 -2.96 4.57
C ILE A 49 20.14 -3.98 5.29
N SER A 50 19.58 -5.08 5.81
CA SER A 50 20.38 -6.13 6.46
C SER A 50 21.36 -6.78 5.50
N ARG A 51 20.97 -7.00 4.23
CA ARG A 51 21.88 -7.50 3.19
C ARG A 51 22.97 -6.49 2.82
N LYS A 52 22.62 -5.21 2.75
CA LYS A 52 23.55 -4.13 2.36
C LYS A 52 24.56 -3.82 3.46
N PHE A 53 24.16 -3.93 4.73
CA PHE A 53 24.98 -3.62 5.89
C PHE A 53 24.95 -4.77 6.92
N PRO A 54 25.62 -5.90 6.63
CA PRO A 54 25.49 -7.14 7.42
C PRO A 54 26.03 -7.03 8.86
N THR A 55 26.85 -6.01 9.14
CA THR A 55 27.41 -5.76 10.48
C THR A 55 26.61 -4.75 11.29
N PHE A 56 25.57 -4.12 10.71
CA PHE A 56 24.74 -3.14 11.39
C PHE A 56 23.51 -3.82 12.01
N ALA A 57 23.28 -3.60 13.31
CA ALA A 57 22.10 -4.12 13.99
C ALA A 57 20.86 -3.32 13.61
N LEU A 58 20.04 -3.88 12.73
CA LEU A 58 18.79 -3.27 12.29
C LEU A 58 17.63 -3.69 13.22
N HIS A 59 16.69 -2.77 13.46
CA HIS A 59 15.50 -3.03 14.28
C HIS A 59 14.24 -2.64 13.52
N LYS A 60 13.16 -3.40 13.71
CA LYS A 60 11.82 -3.09 13.23
C LYS A 60 11.01 -2.47 14.37
N SER A 61 10.16 -1.48 14.06
CA SER A 61 9.14 -1.05 15.03
C SER A 61 8.26 -2.24 15.39
N ALA A 62 8.13 -2.50 16.69
CA ALA A 62 7.19 -3.49 17.23
C ALA A 62 5.77 -2.90 17.39
N PHE A 63 5.65 -1.58 17.28
CA PHE A 63 4.36 -0.90 17.36
C PHE A 63 3.84 -0.63 15.95
N ASP A 64 2.73 -1.28 15.64
CA ASP A 64 1.90 -0.99 14.48
C ASP A 64 0.51 -0.63 14.95
N SER A 65 0.00 0.50 14.50
CA SER A 65 -1.35 0.94 14.82
C SER A 65 -2.08 1.27 13.53
N ASN A 66 -3.02 0.40 13.16
CA ASN A 66 -4.04 0.77 12.19
C ASN A 66 -5.14 1.57 12.91
N PRO A 67 -5.32 2.87 12.60
CA PRO A 67 -6.39 3.68 13.19
C PRO A 67 -7.77 3.27 12.70
N VAL A 68 -7.86 2.59 11.55
CA VAL A 68 -9.10 2.08 10.99
C VAL A 68 -9.41 0.73 11.62
N LYS A 69 -10.64 0.57 12.13
CA LYS A 69 -11.18 -0.68 12.66
C LYS A 69 -12.43 -1.04 11.86
N TYR A 70 -12.36 -2.15 11.13
CA TYR A 70 -13.50 -2.71 10.40
C TYR A 70 -14.46 -3.39 11.40
N LEU A 71 -15.77 -3.30 11.12
CA LEU A 71 -16.84 -3.91 11.91
C LEU A 71 -17.15 -5.34 11.43
#